data_AF-A0A9P1FKV4-F1
#
_entry.id   AF-A0A9P1FKV4-F1
#
_cell.length_a   1.000
_cell.length_b   1.000
_cell.length_c   1.000
_cell.angle_alpha   90.00
_cell.angle_beta   90.00
_cell.angle_gamma   90.00
#
_symmetry.space_group_name_H-M   'P 1'
#
loop_
_entity.id
_entity.type
_entity.pdbx_description
1 polymer ?
#
loop_
_entity_poly.entity_id
_entity_poly.type
_entity_poly.pdbx_seq_one_letter_code
_entity_poly.pdbx_strand_id
1 'polypeptide(L)'
;MGCCASVPPMPDEIEPGDPLRACSIFYLETEFCKEVESIGKTLASHIYELDEPLIRAKGANMICPRDGRLGAAFVDTIRGKDFVGRANHMLSYTWQYTVNCISSSLEAWCLQHAKQPQQTYVWTCFMGINQHRVQESRSSGCDIPFEEFAAEFSSRISRIGHVIALMEPWRAPKYCRRAWCVFELHTALQAGELDIVMPPCEAQGFAQAVYDGDGLQEQWRTLSDTKLQQAQAAVNVDKENIFRMVEQSCGFSQLNSSVVLELQRWFAGVAFDHVKTQMAEETSAKVVRGCLRVADLFRSLGQLDKADSLLESAFEMLERMQEEQTPLHASLLGAMGHVKRERGDLDGALALLQKGYGILQLTTVNSEEGALLLTRLGHVKFQQKDLEAADGHFREALEAHNVCRSLCGFDGAQLLQSLGHVQRERKDLTGALSSYQQAQEILCGCELLQSPAGAALVASMGHLQREQGNMEGAMELYLESRQVLEAVGCLQTANGATLLVNIGHVQRSMGDPDAALATYKEARGLFKVSGSWETPAGAECRRLIGMLSA
;
A
#
# COMPACT_ATOMS: atom_id res chain seq x y z
N MET A 1 30.59 6.60 -22.86
CA MET A 1 31.49 7.19 -21.84
C MET A 1 31.10 8.66 -21.69
N GLY A 2 30.07 8.94 -20.89
CA GLY A 2 29.72 10.31 -20.50
C GLY A 2 30.35 10.57 -19.13
N CYS A 3 31.13 11.65 -19.00
CA CYS A 3 31.76 12.04 -17.75
C CYS A 3 30.70 12.30 -16.67
N CYS A 4 30.63 11.42 -15.66
CA CYS A 4 30.09 11.81 -14.36
C CYS A 4 31.04 12.88 -13.82
N ALA A 5 30.62 14.15 -13.88
CA ALA A 5 31.26 15.20 -13.10
C ALA A 5 31.10 14.82 -11.62
N SER A 6 32.20 14.41 -10.99
CA SER A 6 32.27 14.20 -9.55
C SER A 6 31.89 15.51 -8.86
N VAL A 7 30.77 15.50 -8.13
CA VAL A 7 30.38 16.59 -7.25
C VAL A 7 31.52 16.80 -6.24
N PRO A 8 32.07 18.02 -6.12
CA PRO A 8 33.15 18.27 -5.16
C PRO A 8 32.65 18.00 -3.73
N PRO A 9 33.50 17.48 -2.82
CA PRO A 9 33.12 17.34 -1.42
C PRO A 9 32.76 18.72 -0.85
N MET A 10 31.54 18.82 -0.34
CA MET A 10 30.97 20.06 0.19
C MET A 10 31.48 20.31 1.62
N PRO A 11 31.66 21.58 2.03
CA PRO A 11 32.24 21.92 3.33
C PRO A 11 31.45 21.36 4.51
N ASP A 12 32.16 20.88 5.54
CA ASP A 12 31.62 20.21 6.74
C ASP A 12 30.80 21.12 7.66
N GLU A 13 30.98 22.45 7.58
CA GLU A 13 30.26 23.42 8.40
C GLU A 13 29.18 24.15 7.60
N ILE A 14 27.92 23.98 8.00
CA ILE A 14 26.79 24.73 7.48
C ILE A 14 26.53 25.95 8.38
N GLU A 15 26.35 27.13 7.80
CA GLU A 15 26.13 28.37 8.55
C GLU A 15 24.66 28.52 8.98
N PRO A 16 24.37 29.28 10.04
CA PRO A 16 23.00 29.69 10.36
C PRO A 16 22.36 30.40 9.16
N GLY A 17 21.12 30.03 8.84
CA GLY A 17 20.37 30.59 7.72
C GLY A 17 20.41 29.77 6.42
N ASP A 18 21.24 28.73 6.32
CA ASP A 18 21.13 27.79 5.20
C ASP A 18 19.79 27.02 5.26
N PRO A 19 19.01 26.95 4.16
CA PRO A 19 17.73 26.24 4.14
C PRO A 19 17.83 24.73 4.42
N LEU A 20 19.02 24.13 4.25
CA LEU A 20 19.30 22.72 4.52
C LEU A 20 19.98 22.49 5.88
N ARG A 21 20.02 23.49 6.76
CA ARG A 21 20.48 23.31 8.14
C ARG A 21 19.51 22.39 8.90
N ALA A 22 20.05 21.36 9.55
CA ALA A 22 19.27 20.34 10.27
C ALA A 22 19.95 19.93 11.58
N CYS A 23 19.16 19.35 12.48
CA CYS A 23 19.64 18.81 13.75
C CYS A 23 20.10 17.37 13.57
N SER A 24 21.11 16.96 14.32
CA SER A 24 21.48 15.55 14.42
C SER A 24 20.40 14.77 15.18
N ILE A 25 20.29 13.47 14.91
CA ILE A 25 19.43 12.58 15.72
C ILE A 25 19.89 12.58 17.18
N PHE A 26 21.21 12.67 17.41
CA PHE A 26 21.76 12.82 18.76
C PHE A 26 21.22 14.05 19.51
N TYR A 27 21.07 15.19 18.85
CA TYR A 27 20.47 16.38 19.48
C TYR A 27 18.98 16.14 19.80
N LEU A 28 18.25 15.50 18.88
CA LEU A 28 16.82 15.21 19.05
C LEU A 28 16.55 14.24 20.21
N GLU A 29 17.42 13.26 20.43
CA GLU A 29 17.26 12.27 21.51
C GLU A 29 17.79 12.76 22.88
N THR A 30 18.70 13.75 22.89
CA THR A 30 19.32 14.26 24.12
C THR A 30 18.84 15.66 24.50
N GLU A 31 19.44 16.70 23.93
CA GLU A 31 19.25 18.09 24.35
C GLU A 31 17.85 18.60 24.05
N PHE A 32 17.25 18.22 22.92
CA PHE A 32 15.87 18.60 22.62
C PHE A 32 14.88 18.05 23.66
N CYS A 33 15.04 16.79 24.08
CA CYS A 33 14.24 16.19 25.15
C CYS A 33 14.35 16.99 26.46
N LYS A 34 15.56 17.40 26.86
CA LYS A 34 15.78 18.23 28.06
C LYS A 34 15.13 19.61 27.93
N GLU A 35 15.19 20.22 26.75
CA GLU A 35 14.55 21.51 26.49
C GLU A 35 13.03 21.43 26.60
N VAL A 36 12.42 20.35 26.10
CA VAL A 36 10.98 20.07 26.26
C VAL A 36 10.62 19.94 27.75
N GLU A 37 11.39 19.19 28.52
CA GLU A 37 11.15 19.03 29.96
C GLU A 37 11.33 20.34 30.74
N SER A 38 12.27 21.19 30.32
CA SER A 38 12.57 22.48 30.97
C SER A 38 11.41 23.47 30.96
N ILE A 39 10.51 23.34 29.98
CA ILE A 39 9.29 24.17 29.87
C ILE A 39 8.06 23.51 30.53
N GLY A 40 8.26 22.44 31.30
CA GLY A 40 7.19 21.71 32.01
C GLY A 40 6.34 20.82 31.10
N LYS A 41 6.80 20.54 29.87
CA LYS A 41 6.19 19.55 28.97
C LYS A 41 6.84 18.17 29.16
N THR A 42 6.28 17.14 28.54
CA THR A 42 6.82 15.77 28.61
C THR A 42 7.12 15.25 27.21
N LEU A 43 7.83 14.13 27.10
CA LEU A 43 8.05 13.51 25.78
C LEU A 43 6.75 12.96 25.15
N ALA A 44 5.67 12.85 25.93
CA ALA A 44 4.33 12.54 25.42
C ALA A 44 3.59 13.77 24.85
N SER A 45 4.13 14.99 24.99
CA SER A 45 3.56 16.20 24.39
C SER A 45 3.67 16.16 22.87
N HIS A 46 2.63 16.65 22.20
CA HIS A 46 2.59 16.77 20.75
C HIS A 46 3.43 17.96 20.28
N ILE A 47 4.01 17.88 19.07
CA ILE A 47 4.85 18.97 18.52
C ILE A 47 4.09 20.30 18.45
N TYR A 48 2.79 20.31 18.14
CA TYR A 48 2.01 21.55 18.12
C TYR A 48 1.92 22.23 19.49
N GLU A 49 2.07 21.51 20.60
CA GLU A 49 2.06 22.08 21.94
C GLU A 49 3.38 22.79 22.29
N LEU A 50 4.43 22.55 21.50
CA LEU A 50 5.76 23.11 21.68
C LEU A 50 5.97 24.39 20.86
N ASP A 51 5.06 24.71 19.93
CA ASP A 51 5.22 25.82 18.97
C ASP A 51 5.54 27.15 19.68
N GLU A 52 4.62 27.61 20.53
CA GLU A 52 4.83 28.86 21.26
C GLU A 52 5.86 28.75 22.40
N PRO A 53 5.74 27.80 23.36
CA PRO A 53 6.55 27.83 24.58
C PRO A 53 8.01 27.42 24.37
N LEU A 54 8.35 26.74 23.26
CA LEU A 54 9.71 26.29 22.98
C LEU A 54 10.19 26.73 21.59
N ILE A 55 9.49 26.31 20.52
CA ILE A 55 9.99 26.42 19.15
C ILE A 55 10.18 27.89 18.74
N ARG A 56 9.15 28.72 18.93
CA ARG A 56 9.21 30.17 18.70
C ARG A 56 9.93 30.90 19.83
N ALA A 57 9.71 30.51 21.09
CA ALA A 57 10.34 31.17 22.23
C ALA A 57 11.88 31.19 22.13
N LYS A 58 12.49 30.10 21.65
CA LYS A 58 13.95 29.98 21.52
C LYS A 58 14.56 30.96 20.51
N GLY A 59 13.86 31.22 19.41
CA GLY A 59 14.29 32.12 18.34
C GLY A 59 13.84 33.57 18.51
N ALA A 60 12.94 33.86 19.46
CA ALA A 60 12.20 35.13 19.53
C ALA A 60 13.09 36.38 19.63
N ASN A 61 14.20 36.30 20.37
CA ASN A 61 15.10 37.43 20.61
C ASN A 61 16.33 37.44 19.70
N MET A 62 16.34 36.62 18.63
CA MET A 62 17.45 36.51 17.70
C MET A 62 17.08 37.14 16.36
N ILE A 63 18.03 37.87 15.75
CA ILE A 63 17.89 38.31 14.37
C ILE A 63 18.02 37.08 13.46
N CYS A 64 16.99 36.83 12.66
CA CYS A 64 16.95 35.73 11.72
C CYS A 64 18.04 35.92 10.66
N PRO A 65 18.95 34.94 10.51
CA PRO A 65 20.05 35.04 9.54
C PRO A 65 19.56 34.98 8.08
N ARG A 66 18.30 34.58 7.84
CA ARG A 66 17.73 34.42 6.49
C ARG A 66 17.16 35.71 5.93
N ASP A 67 16.58 36.56 6.77
CA ASP A 67 15.83 37.76 6.35
C ASP A 67 16.18 39.03 7.15
N GLY A 68 17.08 38.96 8.14
CA GLY A 68 17.50 40.09 8.95
C GLY A 68 16.44 40.64 9.92
N ARG A 69 15.30 39.97 10.07
CA ARG A 69 14.19 40.39 10.95
C ARG A 69 14.25 39.66 12.30
N LEU A 70 13.66 40.23 13.34
CA LEU A 70 13.59 39.60 14.67
C LEU A 70 12.73 38.30 14.62
N GLY A 71 13.18 37.25 15.31
CA GLY A 71 12.55 35.92 15.32
C GLY A 71 13.21 34.97 14.32
N ALA A 72 14.17 34.17 14.79
CA ALA A 72 14.89 33.17 13.98
C ALA A 72 14.22 31.79 14.00
N ALA A 73 14.51 30.95 13.00
CA ALA A 73 14.11 29.54 13.03
C ALA A 73 14.84 28.81 14.16
N PHE A 74 14.20 27.79 14.74
CA PHE A 74 14.75 27.06 15.90
C PHE A 74 16.14 26.48 15.61
N VAL A 75 16.34 25.87 14.44
CA VAL A 75 17.62 25.26 14.03
C VAL A 75 18.77 26.27 13.95
N ASP A 76 18.44 27.54 13.65
CA ASP A 76 19.42 28.62 13.52
C ASP A 76 19.90 29.13 14.90
N THR A 77 19.24 28.70 15.99
CA THR A 77 19.66 29.00 17.37
C THR A 77 20.69 28.00 17.91
N ILE A 78 20.80 26.82 17.31
CA ILE A 78 21.62 25.71 17.83
C ILE A 78 23.06 25.85 17.35
N ARG A 79 24.00 25.48 18.23
CA ARG A 79 25.45 25.49 17.98
C ARG A 79 26.05 24.16 18.43
N GLY A 80 27.13 23.73 17.78
CA GLY A 80 27.84 22.50 18.12
C GLY A 80 27.86 21.51 16.95
N LYS A 81 29.06 21.01 16.63
CA LYS A 81 29.31 20.10 15.50
C LYS A 81 28.55 18.78 15.59
N ASP A 82 28.27 18.32 16.81
CA ASP A 82 27.55 17.06 17.05
C ASP A 82 26.02 17.27 17.07
N PHE A 83 25.55 18.53 16.98
CA PHE A 83 24.12 18.88 17.10
C PHE A 83 23.50 19.39 15.82
N VAL A 84 24.26 20.06 14.96
CA VAL A 84 23.75 20.67 13.74
C VAL A 84 24.71 20.48 12.58
N GLY A 85 24.15 20.26 11.41
CA GLY A 85 24.88 20.03 10.17
C GLY A 85 23.97 20.16 8.96
N ARG A 86 24.50 19.82 7.79
CA ARG A 86 23.72 19.78 6.56
C ARG A 86 22.80 18.57 6.56
N ALA A 87 21.52 18.80 6.29
CA ALA A 87 20.52 17.75 6.17
C ALA A 87 20.97 16.68 5.16
N ASN A 88 21.02 15.42 5.63
CA ASN A 88 21.16 14.25 4.79
C ASN A 88 19.88 13.40 4.74
N HIS A 89 18.93 13.68 5.65
CA HIS A 89 17.59 13.09 5.63
C HIS A 89 16.55 14.16 5.93
N MET A 90 15.32 13.94 5.49
CA MET A 90 14.15 14.74 5.83
C MET A 90 13.14 13.86 6.55
N LEU A 91 12.67 14.28 7.72
CA LEU A 91 11.55 13.62 8.37
C LEU A 91 10.24 14.16 7.80
N SER A 92 9.44 13.27 7.23
CA SER A 92 8.03 13.49 6.92
C SER A 92 7.18 12.92 8.06
N TYR A 93 6.35 13.76 8.67
CA TYR A 93 5.60 13.45 9.89
C TYR A 93 4.44 14.44 10.08
N THR A 94 3.59 14.21 11.09
CA THR A 94 2.54 15.17 11.49
C THR A 94 2.85 15.82 12.84
N TRP A 95 2.49 17.09 13.00
CA TRP A 95 2.65 17.82 14.27
C TRP A 95 1.80 17.26 15.41
N GLN A 96 0.86 16.34 15.12
CA GLN A 96 0.13 15.55 16.12
C GLN A 96 0.95 14.39 16.68
N TYR A 97 2.17 14.15 16.21
CA TYR A 97 3.05 13.16 16.84
C TYR A 97 3.70 13.72 18.08
N THR A 98 3.99 12.81 19.00
CA THR A 98 4.67 13.13 20.26
C THR A 98 6.17 13.25 20.03
N VAL A 99 6.86 13.95 20.94
CA VAL A 99 8.33 14.02 20.90
C VAL A 99 8.94 12.62 20.99
N ASN A 100 8.43 11.78 21.90
CA ASN A 100 8.89 10.41 22.10
C ASN A 100 8.73 9.56 20.83
N CYS A 101 7.61 9.68 20.13
CA CYS A 101 7.40 8.98 18.87
C CYS A 101 8.49 9.34 17.86
N ILE A 102 8.78 10.63 17.68
CA ILE A 102 9.80 11.08 16.71
C ILE A 102 11.20 10.62 17.13
N SER A 103 11.61 10.88 18.38
CA SER A 103 12.97 10.58 18.83
C SER A 103 13.26 9.08 18.83
N SER A 104 12.38 8.26 19.43
CA SER A 104 12.58 6.81 19.50
C SER A 104 12.53 6.12 18.13
N SER A 105 11.73 6.64 17.18
CA SER A 105 11.70 6.10 15.82
C SER A 105 12.98 6.39 15.05
N LEU A 106 13.53 7.60 15.19
CA LEU A 106 14.79 7.98 14.54
C LEU A 106 15.98 7.22 15.15
N GLU A 107 16.00 7.01 16.47
CA GLU A 107 16.99 6.17 17.15
C GLU A 107 16.94 4.73 16.64
N ALA A 108 15.75 4.13 16.61
CA ALA A 108 15.55 2.77 16.10
C ALA A 108 15.96 2.64 14.63
N TRP A 109 15.63 3.64 13.80
CA TRP A 109 16.03 3.67 12.40
C TRP A 109 17.56 3.75 12.24
N CYS A 110 18.24 4.56 13.05
CA CYS A 110 19.71 4.62 13.07
C CYS A 110 20.32 3.25 13.39
N LEU A 111 19.80 2.56 14.40
CA LEU A 111 20.26 1.22 14.77
C LEU A 111 20.05 0.22 13.64
N GLN A 112 18.88 0.23 13.01
CA GLN A 112 18.54 -0.67 11.90
C GLN A 112 19.43 -0.46 10.68
N HIS A 113 19.82 0.78 10.38
CA HIS A 113 20.62 1.14 9.20
C HIS A 113 22.11 1.31 9.50
N ALA A 114 22.55 0.94 10.71
CA ALA A 114 23.93 1.11 11.19
C ALA A 114 24.47 2.55 11.01
N LYS A 115 23.63 3.55 11.26
CA LYS A 115 23.96 4.98 11.16
C LYS A 115 24.39 5.53 12.52
N GLN A 116 25.28 6.52 12.53
CA GLN A 116 25.70 7.22 13.75
C GLN A 116 24.74 8.39 14.02
N PRO A 117 24.10 8.47 15.21
CA PRO A 117 23.15 9.56 15.53
C PRO A 117 23.75 10.97 15.45
N GLN A 118 25.04 11.13 15.78
CA GLN A 118 25.75 12.43 15.74
C GLN A 118 26.04 12.92 14.31
N GLN A 119 26.07 12.00 13.33
CA GLN A 119 26.40 12.29 11.92
C GLN A 119 25.17 12.15 10.99
N THR A 120 24.01 11.87 11.56
CA THR A 120 22.75 11.78 10.83
C THR A 120 21.94 13.04 11.13
N TYR A 121 21.85 13.93 10.14
CA TYR A 121 21.21 15.24 10.27
C TYR A 121 19.84 15.22 9.59
N VAL A 122 18.79 15.30 10.40
CA VAL A 122 17.41 15.16 9.95
C VAL A 122 16.73 16.52 9.92
N TRP A 123 16.34 16.94 8.73
CA TRP A 123 15.54 18.15 8.56
C TRP A 123 14.11 17.89 9.01
N THR A 124 13.59 18.74 9.91
CA THR A 124 12.19 18.70 10.35
C THR A 124 11.56 20.06 10.11
N CYS A 125 10.29 20.08 9.71
CA CYS A 125 9.62 21.34 9.38
C CYS A 125 9.43 22.23 10.62
N PHE A 126 9.23 21.66 11.82
CA PHE A 126 9.09 22.45 13.05
C PHE A 126 10.38 23.17 13.46
N MET A 127 11.56 22.65 13.09
CA MET A 127 12.84 23.30 13.42
C MET A 127 13.40 24.14 12.27
N GLY A 128 13.27 23.65 11.03
CA GLY A 128 13.90 24.22 9.84
C GLY A 128 13.10 25.36 9.19
N ILE A 129 11.78 25.39 9.39
CA ILE A 129 10.93 26.51 8.94
C ILE A 129 10.86 27.56 10.05
N ASN A 130 10.99 28.83 9.69
CA ASN A 130 10.82 29.94 10.62
C ASN A 130 9.34 30.08 11.02
N GLN A 131 8.96 29.52 12.17
CA GLN A 131 7.59 29.54 12.67
C GLN A 131 7.06 30.95 13.02
N HIS A 132 7.94 31.93 13.23
CA HIS A 132 7.52 33.32 13.37
C HIS A 132 6.90 33.84 12.07
N ARG A 133 7.54 33.55 10.92
CA ARG A 133 7.03 33.97 9.60
C ARG A 133 5.77 33.23 9.21
N VAL A 134 5.67 31.94 9.56
CA VAL A 134 4.44 31.16 9.39
C VAL A 134 3.29 31.79 10.17
N GLN A 135 3.51 32.18 11.43
CA GLN A 135 2.50 32.83 12.25
C GLN A 135 2.11 34.21 11.73
N GLU A 136 3.08 35.03 11.33
CA GLU A 136 2.83 36.34 10.73
C GLU A 136 1.98 36.24 9.47
N SER A 137 2.32 35.31 8.56
CA SER A 137 1.57 35.06 7.32
C SER A 137 0.13 34.62 7.62
N ARG A 138 -0.06 33.73 8.60
CA ARG A 138 -1.39 33.30 9.06
C ARG A 138 -2.20 34.46 9.64
N SER A 139 -1.56 35.33 10.41
CA SER A 139 -2.20 36.50 11.02
C SER A 139 -2.53 37.60 10.01
N SER A 140 -1.76 37.72 8.92
CA SER A 140 -1.99 38.72 7.87
C SER A 140 -2.90 38.23 6.74
N GLY A 141 -3.28 36.95 6.73
CA GLY A 141 -4.08 36.34 5.65
C GLY A 141 -3.40 36.42 4.28
N CYS A 142 -2.07 36.56 4.24
CA CYS A 142 -1.31 36.56 3.01
C CYS A 142 -0.94 35.13 2.65
N ASP A 143 -1.51 34.65 1.55
CA ASP A 143 -1.14 33.37 0.97
C ASP A 143 0.14 33.53 0.14
N ILE A 144 1.04 32.54 0.23
CA ILE A 144 2.23 32.48 -0.60
C ILE A 144 1.78 32.12 -2.03
N PRO A 145 2.29 32.81 -3.09
CA PRO A 145 2.00 32.44 -4.47
C PRO A 145 2.33 30.97 -4.75
N PHE A 146 1.53 30.35 -5.63
CA PHE A 146 1.63 28.93 -5.93
C PHE A 146 3.02 28.53 -6.46
N GLU A 147 3.62 29.36 -7.31
CA GLU A 147 4.91 29.09 -7.94
C GLU A 147 6.05 29.11 -6.90
N GLU A 148 5.99 30.03 -5.94
CA GLU A 148 6.97 30.15 -4.86
C GLU A 148 6.82 28.98 -3.88
N PHE A 149 5.58 28.64 -3.53
CA PHE A 149 5.25 27.44 -2.76
C PHE A 149 5.86 26.19 -3.42
N ALA A 150 5.51 25.91 -4.68
CA ALA A 150 5.98 24.72 -5.38
C ALA A 150 7.51 24.63 -5.49
N ALA A 151 8.18 25.74 -5.84
CA ALA A 151 9.62 25.78 -6.02
C ALA A 151 10.38 25.49 -4.71
N GLU A 152 9.94 26.09 -3.61
CA GLU A 152 10.56 25.91 -2.30
C GLU A 152 10.43 24.48 -1.77
N PHE A 153 9.26 23.84 -1.94
CA PHE A 153 9.02 22.50 -1.43
C PHE A 153 9.71 21.42 -2.28
N SER A 154 9.54 21.44 -3.60
CA SER A 154 10.18 20.46 -4.49
C SER A 154 11.70 20.54 -4.45
N SER A 155 12.25 21.76 -4.30
CA SER A 155 13.70 21.96 -4.15
C SER A 155 14.25 21.29 -2.88
N ARG A 156 13.53 21.32 -1.76
CA ARG A 156 14.03 20.71 -0.50
C ARG A 156 14.12 19.20 -0.59
N ILE A 157 13.03 18.53 -0.99
CA ILE A 157 13.01 17.06 -1.09
C ILE A 157 14.07 16.60 -2.10
N SER A 158 14.17 17.27 -3.25
CA SER A 158 15.15 16.93 -4.28
C SER A 158 16.60 17.17 -3.85
N ARG A 159 16.86 18.20 -3.03
CA ARG A 159 18.22 18.53 -2.57
C ARG A 159 18.70 17.68 -1.40
N ILE A 160 17.78 17.25 -0.52
CA ILE A 160 18.11 16.34 0.59
C ILE A 160 18.23 14.91 0.04
N GLY A 161 17.33 14.50 -0.84
CA GLY A 161 17.41 13.24 -1.57
C GLY A 161 16.98 11.99 -0.80
N HIS A 162 16.75 12.08 0.53
CA HIS A 162 16.30 10.95 1.34
C HIS A 162 15.23 11.39 2.34
N VAL A 163 14.05 10.76 2.28
CA VAL A 163 12.91 11.02 3.18
C VAL A 163 12.70 9.83 4.12
N ILE A 164 12.52 10.12 5.41
CA ILE A 164 12.05 9.19 6.42
C ILE A 164 10.57 9.52 6.71
N ALA A 165 9.66 8.65 6.33
CA ALA A 165 8.22 8.78 6.56
C ALA A 165 7.81 8.05 7.84
N LEU A 166 7.40 8.80 8.86
CA LEU A 166 7.03 8.24 10.16
C LEU A 166 5.54 7.88 10.21
N MET A 167 5.24 6.60 10.41
CA MET A 167 3.90 6.02 10.37
C MET A 167 3.37 5.72 11.78
N GLU A 168 2.56 6.62 12.34
CA GLU A 168 1.90 6.45 13.64
C GLU A 168 0.41 6.88 13.63
N PRO A 169 -0.49 6.16 14.31
CA PRO A 169 -0.34 4.75 14.69
C PRO A 169 -0.22 3.87 13.44
N TRP A 170 0.23 2.62 13.57
CA TRP A 170 0.28 1.74 12.40
C TRP A 170 -1.12 1.37 11.93
N ARG A 171 -2.09 1.21 12.85
CA ARG A 171 -3.51 1.05 12.52
C ARG A 171 -4.14 2.39 12.14
N ALA A 172 -4.66 2.51 10.93
CA ALA A 172 -5.24 3.76 10.42
C ALA A 172 -4.33 4.99 10.58
N PRO A 173 -3.16 5.02 9.89
CA PRO A 173 -2.13 6.01 10.13
C PRO A 173 -2.60 7.46 9.95
N LYS A 174 -2.30 8.31 10.94
CA LYS A 174 -2.56 9.75 10.85
C LYS A 174 -1.77 10.38 9.70
N TYR A 175 -0.59 9.84 9.41
CA TYR A 175 0.26 10.23 8.28
C TYR A 175 -0.51 10.24 6.95
N CYS A 176 -1.21 9.14 6.64
CA CYS A 176 -1.98 8.99 5.40
C CYS A 176 -3.19 9.93 5.30
N ARG A 177 -3.58 10.59 6.40
CA ARG A 177 -4.68 11.57 6.46
C ARG A 177 -4.20 13.00 6.31
N ARG A 178 -2.91 13.24 6.06
CA ARG A 178 -2.33 14.58 5.92
C ARG A 178 -1.88 14.80 4.49
N ALA A 179 -2.45 15.82 3.84
CA ALA A 179 -2.19 16.08 2.41
C ALA A 179 -0.71 16.28 2.14
N TRP A 180 -0.03 17.01 3.05
CA TRP A 180 1.40 17.22 3.04
C TRP A 180 2.22 15.93 3.11
N CYS A 181 1.91 15.04 4.06
CA CYS A 181 2.62 13.77 4.23
C CYS A 181 2.47 12.87 3.00
N VAL A 182 1.26 12.73 2.47
CA VAL A 182 1.00 11.91 1.26
C VAL A 182 1.73 12.48 0.04
N PHE A 183 1.79 13.81 -0.08
CA PHE A 183 2.52 14.48 -1.15
C PHE A 183 4.05 14.33 -1.03
N GLU A 184 4.60 14.49 0.19
CA GLU A 184 6.02 14.27 0.47
C GLU A 184 6.43 12.82 0.16
N LEU A 185 5.62 11.85 0.57
CA LEU A 185 5.80 10.43 0.27
C LEU A 185 5.84 10.17 -1.24
N HIS A 186 4.87 10.71 -1.98
CA HIS A 186 4.85 10.60 -3.43
C HIS A 186 6.07 11.26 -4.09
N THR A 187 6.47 12.43 -3.61
CA THR A 187 7.63 13.15 -4.16
C THR A 187 8.92 12.36 -3.92
N ALA A 188 9.08 11.78 -2.73
CA ALA A 188 10.20 10.89 -2.42
C ALA A 188 10.25 9.69 -3.37
N LEU A 189 9.11 9.05 -3.63
CA LEU A 189 8.99 7.93 -4.57
C LEU A 189 9.45 8.26 -6.00
N GLN A 190 9.38 9.52 -6.43
CA GLN A 190 9.76 9.92 -7.79
C GLN A 190 11.21 10.40 -7.90
N ALA A 191 11.78 10.95 -6.82
CA ALA A 191 12.98 11.78 -6.91
C ALA A 191 14.08 11.45 -5.89
N GLY A 192 13.87 10.51 -4.96
CA GLY A 192 14.84 10.22 -3.90
C GLY A 192 14.71 8.83 -3.30
N GLU A 193 15.41 8.65 -2.19
CA GLU A 193 15.32 7.49 -1.31
C GLU A 193 14.21 7.69 -0.28
N LEU A 194 13.52 6.62 0.07
CA LEU A 194 12.41 6.63 1.01
C LEU A 194 12.56 5.48 1.99
N ASP A 195 12.56 5.81 3.28
CA ASP A 195 12.35 4.85 4.36
C ASP A 195 11.02 5.14 5.03
N ILE A 196 10.17 4.13 5.18
CA ILE A 196 8.97 4.22 6.00
C ILE A 196 9.28 3.53 7.33
N VAL A 197 9.00 4.21 8.43
CA VAL A 197 9.31 3.73 9.78
C VAL A 197 8.07 3.76 10.66
N MET A 198 8.04 2.89 11.66
CA MET A 198 7.01 2.91 12.71
C MET A 198 7.67 3.05 14.08
N PRO A 199 6.99 3.68 15.06
CA PRO A 199 7.53 3.76 16.42
C PRO A 199 7.77 2.39 17.05
N PRO A 200 8.83 2.22 17.84
CA PRO A 200 9.08 0.95 18.55
C PRO A 200 7.92 0.51 19.46
N CYS A 201 7.18 1.45 20.06
CA CYS A 201 6.01 1.14 20.89
C CYS A 201 4.84 0.55 20.08
N GLU A 202 4.73 0.90 18.80
CA GLU A 202 3.71 0.41 17.88
C GLU A 202 4.09 -0.96 17.28
N ALA A 203 5.39 -1.24 17.16
CA ALA A 203 5.93 -2.48 16.57
C ALA A 203 5.43 -3.74 17.29
N GLN A 204 5.26 -3.71 18.62
CA GLN A 204 4.74 -4.85 19.38
C GLN A 204 3.27 -5.13 19.07
N GLY A 205 2.43 -4.09 19.00
CA GLY A 205 1.03 -4.25 18.63
C GLY A 205 0.86 -4.75 17.20
N PHE A 206 1.74 -4.32 16.30
CA PHE A 206 1.81 -4.83 14.92
C PHE A 206 2.23 -6.30 14.87
N ALA A 207 3.32 -6.66 15.56
CA ALA A 207 3.82 -8.03 15.67
C ALA A 207 2.74 -9.01 16.13
N GLN A 208 1.96 -8.61 17.13
CA GLN A 208 0.85 -9.42 17.61
C GLN A 208 -0.25 -9.57 16.54
N ALA A 209 -0.60 -8.48 15.85
CA ALA A 209 -1.62 -8.50 14.82
C ALA A 209 -1.29 -9.41 13.63
N VAL A 210 0.00 -9.72 13.38
CA VAL A 210 0.41 -10.69 12.36
C VAL A 210 -0.21 -12.07 12.63
N TYR A 211 -0.34 -12.46 13.90
CA TYR A 211 -0.84 -13.77 14.31
C TYR A 211 -2.32 -13.78 14.71
N ASP A 212 -2.90 -12.61 15.02
CA ASP A 212 -4.30 -12.48 15.41
C ASP A 212 -5.23 -12.36 14.18
N GLY A 213 -6.37 -13.04 14.17
CA GLY A 213 -7.31 -13.21 13.05
C GLY A 213 -7.39 -12.08 12.02
N ASP A 214 -8.04 -10.97 12.40
CA ASP A 214 -8.50 -9.96 11.45
C ASP A 214 -7.59 -8.73 11.35
N GLY A 215 -6.60 -8.58 12.25
CA GLY A 215 -5.83 -7.35 12.39
C GLY A 215 -4.99 -6.98 11.16
N LEU A 216 -4.42 -7.97 10.46
CA LEU A 216 -3.71 -7.75 9.21
C LEU A 216 -4.65 -7.35 8.06
N GLN A 217 -5.82 -7.98 7.96
CA GLN A 217 -6.77 -7.69 6.88
C GLN A 217 -7.41 -6.31 7.02
N GLU A 218 -7.82 -5.93 8.24
CA GLU A 218 -8.36 -4.60 8.54
C GLU A 218 -7.37 -3.50 8.13
N GLN A 219 -6.10 -3.69 8.50
CA GLN A 219 -5.07 -2.72 8.15
C GLN A 219 -4.77 -2.71 6.65
N TRP A 220 -4.70 -3.88 6.00
CA TRP A 220 -4.51 -3.96 4.55
C TRP A 220 -5.60 -3.19 3.79
N ARG A 221 -6.86 -3.29 4.24
CA ARG A 221 -7.99 -2.49 3.72
C ARG A 221 -7.78 -1.01 3.96
N THR A 222 -7.42 -0.62 5.18
CA THR A 222 -7.18 0.77 5.54
C THR A 222 -6.07 1.43 4.69
N LEU A 223 -4.99 0.69 4.40
CA LEU A 223 -3.96 1.16 3.48
C LEU A 223 -4.50 1.29 2.05
N SER A 224 -5.29 0.31 1.59
CA SER A 224 -5.91 0.32 0.26
C SER A 224 -6.83 1.53 0.03
N ASP A 225 -7.50 1.99 1.09
CA ASP A 225 -8.42 3.14 1.03
C ASP A 225 -7.73 4.50 1.12
N THR A 226 -6.39 4.55 1.22
CA THR A 226 -5.64 5.80 1.34
C THR A 226 -5.76 6.64 0.05
N LYS A 227 -6.38 7.83 0.18
CA LYS A 227 -6.56 8.79 -0.92
C LYS A 227 -6.15 10.18 -0.49
N LEU A 228 -5.33 10.85 -1.31
CA LEU A 228 -4.95 12.24 -1.09
C LEU A 228 -6.17 13.17 -1.00
N GLN A 229 -7.23 12.89 -1.76
CA GLN A 229 -8.46 13.70 -1.77
C GLN A 229 -9.15 13.76 -0.41
N GLN A 230 -9.06 12.67 0.36
CA GLN A 230 -9.64 12.54 1.71
C GLN A 230 -8.73 13.12 2.80
N ALA A 231 -7.50 13.50 2.47
CA ALA A 231 -6.54 14.03 3.42
C ALA A 231 -6.89 15.45 3.87
N GLN A 232 -6.46 15.79 5.08
CA GLN A 232 -6.69 17.05 5.76
C GLN A 232 -5.43 17.95 5.68
N ALA A 233 -5.64 19.27 5.68
CA ALA A 233 -4.60 20.27 5.83
C ALA A 233 -5.05 21.30 6.89
N ALA A 234 -4.09 21.92 7.58
CA ALA A 234 -4.41 22.98 8.55
C ALA A 234 -4.80 24.29 7.85
N VAL A 235 -4.30 24.52 6.63
CA VAL A 235 -4.61 25.66 5.78
C VAL A 235 -5.22 25.10 4.49
N ASN A 236 -6.45 25.51 4.15
CA ASN A 236 -7.15 24.96 2.99
C ASN A 236 -6.47 25.34 1.66
N VAL A 237 -5.88 26.53 1.57
CA VAL A 237 -5.12 26.98 0.40
C VAL A 237 -3.94 26.05 0.11
N ASP A 238 -3.23 25.56 1.13
CA ASP A 238 -2.17 24.57 0.95
C ASP A 238 -2.69 23.28 0.31
N LYS A 239 -3.87 22.81 0.73
CA LYS A 239 -4.52 21.62 0.16
C LYS A 239 -4.85 21.83 -1.31
N GLU A 240 -5.41 22.98 -1.66
CA GLU A 240 -5.72 23.34 -3.05
C GLU A 240 -4.46 23.46 -3.91
N ASN A 241 -3.38 24.02 -3.36
CA ASN A 241 -2.09 24.09 -4.03
C ASN A 241 -1.54 22.67 -4.28
N ILE A 242 -1.53 21.79 -3.27
CA ILE A 242 -1.12 20.39 -3.45
C ILE A 242 -1.97 19.70 -4.52
N PHE A 243 -3.29 19.91 -4.51
CA PHE A 243 -4.19 19.34 -5.51
C PHE A 243 -3.84 19.81 -6.92
N ARG A 244 -3.60 21.11 -7.11
CA ARG A 244 -3.14 21.67 -8.39
C ARG A 244 -1.80 21.06 -8.84
N MET A 245 -0.84 20.87 -7.93
CA MET A 245 0.44 20.21 -8.27
C MET A 245 0.23 18.77 -8.75
N VAL A 246 -0.70 18.04 -8.12
CA VAL A 246 -0.99 16.64 -8.47
C VAL A 246 -1.71 16.55 -9.81
N GLU A 247 -2.70 17.41 -10.05
CA GLU A 247 -3.41 17.50 -11.33
C GLU A 247 -2.48 17.87 -12.50
N GLN A 248 -1.51 18.75 -12.27
CA GLN A 248 -0.53 19.17 -13.29
C GLN A 248 0.59 18.14 -13.53
N SER A 249 0.69 17.10 -12.70
CA SER A 249 1.74 16.07 -12.77
C SER A 249 1.18 14.70 -13.19
N CYS A 250 1.10 13.74 -12.28
CA CYS A 250 0.67 12.38 -12.56
C CYS A 250 -0.85 12.15 -12.37
N GLY A 251 -1.56 13.13 -11.81
CA GLY A 251 -2.97 13.00 -11.44
C GLY A 251 -3.19 12.16 -10.18
N PHE A 252 -4.36 12.31 -9.56
CA PHE A 252 -4.67 11.66 -8.29
C PHE A 252 -4.66 10.12 -8.35
N SER A 253 -5.13 9.53 -9.45
CA SER A 253 -5.20 8.08 -9.59
C SER A 253 -3.81 7.46 -9.49
N GLN A 254 -2.85 7.94 -10.29
CA GLN A 254 -1.49 7.42 -10.29
C GLN A 254 -0.78 7.69 -8.96
N LEU A 255 -0.96 8.89 -8.37
CA LEU A 255 -0.39 9.22 -7.07
C LEU A 255 -0.89 8.28 -5.98
N ASN A 256 -2.22 8.12 -5.84
CA ASN A 256 -2.82 7.27 -4.83
C ASN A 256 -2.37 5.82 -5.00
N SER A 257 -2.42 5.27 -6.22
CA SER A 257 -1.95 3.91 -6.49
C SER A 257 -0.49 3.70 -6.09
N SER A 258 0.38 4.66 -6.39
CA SER A 258 1.81 4.57 -6.07
C SER A 258 2.07 4.59 -4.56
N VAL A 259 1.38 5.49 -3.84
CA VAL A 259 1.44 5.58 -2.39
C VAL A 259 0.91 4.32 -1.72
N VAL A 260 -0.28 3.86 -2.11
CA VAL A 260 -0.91 2.64 -1.55
C VAL A 260 -0.01 1.43 -1.75
N LEU A 261 0.51 1.24 -2.96
CA LEU A 261 1.38 0.10 -3.28
C LEU A 261 2.65 0.11 -2.43
N GLU A 262 3.27 1.28 -2.24
CA GLU A 262 4.46 1.38 -1.41
C GLU A 262 4.17 1.10 0.07
N LEU A 263 3.08 1.66 0.60
CA LEU A 263 2.65 1.40 1.97
C LEU A 263 2.38 -0.10 2.21
N GLN A 264 1.73 -0.77 1.26
CA GLN A 264 1.47 -2.21 1.34
C GLN A 264 2.75 -3.04 1.25
N ARG A 265 3.71 -2.67 0.38
CA ARG A 265 5.02 -3.33 0.29
C ARG A 265 5.81 -3.19 1.58
N TRP A 266 5.86 -1.98 2.13
CA TRP A 266 6.49 -1.72 3.42
C TRP A 266 5.83 -2.57 4.51
N PHE A 267 4.51 -2.53 4.61
CA PHE A 267 3.75 -3.27 5.61
C PHE A 267 3.99 -4.79 5.54
N ALA A 268 3.97 -5.36 4.33
CA ALA A 268 4.30 -6.78 4.11
C ALA A 268 5.77 -7.09 4.47
N GLY A 269 6.69 -6.15 4.21
CA GLY A 269 8.11 -6.25 4.60
C GLY A 269 8.28 -6.32 6.12
N VAL A 270 7.66 -5.41 6.88
CA VAL A 270 7.73 -5.43 8.34
C VAL A 270 7.13 -6.73 8.90
N ALA A 271 6.01 -7.21 8.34
CA ALA A 271 5.41 -8.48 8.75
C ALA A 271 6.34 -9.67 8.48
N PHE A 272 7.03 -9.65 7.34
CA PHE A 272 7.99 -10.68 6.96
C PHE A 272 9.21 -10.72 7.88
N ASP A 273 9.82 -9.57 8.16
CA ASP A 273 10.98 -9.50 9.06
C ASP A 273 10.61 -10.00 10.46
N HIS A 274 9.40 -9.66 10.93
CA HIS A 274 8.88 -10.16 12.19
C HIS A 274 8.71 -11.69 12.21
N VAL A 275 8.05 -12.25 11.19
CA VAL A 275 7.86 -13.71 11.10
C VAL A 275 9.20 -14.42 10.97
N LYS A 276 10.14 -13.92 10.15
CA LYS A 276 11.48 -14.51 10.01
C LYS A 276 12.27 -14.52 11.33
N THR A 277 12.15 -13.45 12.12
CA THR A 277 12.76 -13.39 13.46
C THR A 277 12.14 -14.46 14.38
N GLN A 278 10.81 -14.55 14.43
CA GLN A 278 10.11 -15.56 15.23
C GLN A 278 10.42 -16.99 14.78
N MET A 279 10.62 -17.22 13.48
CA MET A 279 11.01 -18.53 12.95
C MET A 279 12.38 -19.01 13.44
N ALA A 280 13.29 -18.07 13.73
CA ALA A 280 14.61 -18.38 14.28
C ALA A 280 14.55 -18.67 15.80
N GLU A 281 13.56 -18.12 16.49
CA GLU A 281 13.39 -18.23 17.94
C GLU A 281 12.53 -19.44 18.35
N GLU A 282 11.48 -19.74 17.59
CA GLU A 282 10.46 -20.73 17.95
C GLU A 282 10.05 -21.60 16.74
N THR A 283 9.76 -22.87 17.01
CA THR A 283 9.16 -23.80 16.05
C THR A 283 7.76 -24.18 16.53
N SER A 284 6.73 -23.53 15.98
CA SER A 284 5.35 -23.76 16.38
C SER A 284 4.32 -23.46 15.29
N ALA A 285 3.11 -24.03 15.47
CA ALA A 285 1.99 -23.84 14.55
C ALA A 285 1.57 -22.37 14.41
N LYS A 286 1.79 -21.55 15.45
CA LYS A 286 1.53 -20.10 15.41
C LYS A 286 2.42 -19.42 14.37
N VAL A 287 3.71 -19.74 14.34
CA VAL A 287 4.67 -19.16 13.39
C VAL A 287 4.32 -19.58 11.96
N VAL A 288 3.99 -20.85 11.73
CA VAL A 288 3.54 -21.35 10.42
C VAL A 288 2.29 -20.59 9.93
N ARG A 289 1.30 -20.34 10.81
CA ARG A 289 0.13 -19.51 10.46
C ARG A 289 0.51 -18.08 10.09
N GLY A 290 1.48 -17.49 10.80
CA GLY A 290 2.05 -16.19 10.44
C GLY A 290 2.66 -16.19 9.04
N CYS A 291 3.46 -17.21 8.71
CA CYS A 291 4.03 -17.39 7.37
C CYS A 291 2.95 -17.44 6.28
N LEU A 292 1.86 -18.19 6.50
CA LEU A 292 0.76 -18.30 5.54
C LEU A 292 0.13 -16.94 5.23
N ARG A 293 -0.09 -16.13 6.28
CA ARG A 293 -0.71 -14.81 6.13
C ARG A 293 0.21 -13.83 5.40
N VAL A 294 1.48 -13.77 5.79
CA VAL A 294 2.46 -12.90 5.14
C VAL A 294 2.72 -13.33 3.69
N ALA A 295 2.73 -14.63 3.41
CA ALA A 295 2.83 -15.14 2.05
C ALA A 295 1.63 -14.71 1.19
N ASP A 296 0.42 -14.68 1.77
CA ASP A 296 -0.77 -14.17 1.06
C ASP A 296 -0.67 -12.66 0.77
N LEU A 297 -0.10 -11.87 1.69
CA LEU A 297 0.20 -10.45 1.42
C LEU A 297 1.18 -10.31 0.24
N PHE A 298 2.30 -11.04 0.24
CA PHE A 298 3.23 -11.01 -0.88
C PHE A 298 2.62 -11.48 -2.19
N ARG A 299 1.77 -12.52 -2.16
CA ARG A 299 1.02 -12.99 -3.32
C ARG A 299 0.13 -11.88 -3.87
N SER A 300 -0.63 -11.19 -3.01
CA SER A 300 -1.49 -10.07 -3.43
C SER A 300 -0.71 -8.88 -4.02
N LEU A 301 0.57 -8.72 -3.63
CA LEU A 301 1.51 -7.75 -4.20
C LEU A 301 2.20 -8.25 -5.49
N GLY A 302 1.94 -9.49 -5.91
CA GLY A 302 2.63 -10.13 -7.03
C GLY A 302 4.09 -10.53 -6.73
N GLN A 303 4.54 -10.45 -5.47
CA GLN A 303 5.88 -10.84 -5.03
C GLN A 303 5.95 -12.37 -4.79
N LEU A 304 5.67 -13.15 -5.84
CA LEU A 304 5.53 -14.60 -5.76
C LEU A 304 6.82 -15.31 -5.28
N ASP A 305 8.00 -14.78 -5.59
CA ASP A 305 9.28 -15.33 -5.11
C ASP A 305 9.43 -15.24 -3.59
N LYS A 306 9.00 -14.12 -2.99
CA LYS A 306 9.00 -13.97 -1.53
C LYS A 306 7.96 -14.86 -0.87
N ALA A 307 6.77 -14.96 -1.47
CA ALA A 307 5.71 -15.83 -1.01
C ALA A 307 6.18 -17.30 -1.00
N ASP A 308 6.73 -17.79 -2.10
CA ASP A 308 7.22 -19.17 -2.20
C ASP A 308 8.34 -19.47 -1.20
N SER A 309 9.36 -18.62 -1.12
CA SER A 309 10.47 -18.82 -0.17
C SER A 309 9.99 -18.88 1.28
N LEU A 310 9.00 -18.06 1.64
CA LEU A 310 8.41 -18.08 2.97
C LEU A 310 7.60 -19.35 3.23
N LEU A 311 6.80 -19.79 2.25
CA LEU A 311 6.00 -21.02 2.35
C LEU A 311 6.89 -22.28 2.41
N GLU A 312 7.98 -22.33 1.66
CA GLU A 312 8.99 -23.41 1.75
C GLU A 312 9.61 -23.46 3.15
N SER A 313 10.00 -22.31 3.70
CA SER A 313 10.53 -22.27 5.08
C SER A 313 9.48 -22.70 6.13
N ALA A 314 8.21 -22.38 5.90
CA ALA A 314 7.10 -22.81 6.75
C ALA A 314 6.83 -24.32 6.64
N PHE A 315 7.06 -24.89 5.46
CA PHE A 315 6.91 -26.32 5.20
C PHE A 315 7.99 -27.12 5.93
N GLU A 316 9.25 -26.72 5.81
CA GLU A 316 10.36 -27.32 6.57
C GLU A 316 10.14 -27.23 8.10
N MET A 317 9.55 -26.13 8.58
CA MET A 317 9.21 -25.99 9.99
C MET A 317 8.13 -26.99 10.42
N LEU A 318 7.06 -27.13 9.64
CA LEU A 318 5.98 -28.07 9.92
C LEU A 318 6.46 -29.52 9.91
N GLU A 319 7.36 -29.88 8.99
CA GLU A 319 8.00 -31.20 8.96
C GLU A 319 8.82 -31.46 10.24
N ARG A 320 9.60 -30.47 10.71
CA ARG A 320 10.34 -30.60 11.99
C ARG A 320 9.42 -30.79 13.20
N MET A 321 8.21 -30.23 13.16
CA MET A 321 7.20 -30.41 14.21
C MET A 321 6.55 -31.79 14.18
N GLN A 322 6.75 -32.58 13.11
CA GLN A 322 6.07 -33.85 12.87
C GLN A 322 4.53 -33.72 12.85
N GLU A 323 4.02 -32.54 12.50
CA GLU A 323 2.59 -32.25 12.37
C GLU A 323 2.06 -32.56 10.96
N GLU A 324 2.52 -33.67 10.41
CA GLU A 324 2.02 -34.19 9.15
C GLU A 324 0.54 -34.60 9.30
N GLN A 325 -0.25 -34.50 8.23
CA GLN A 325 -1.67 -34.85 8.25
C GLN A 325 -2.58 -33.97 9.15
N THR A 326 -2.17 -32.73 9.43
CA THR A 326 -3.00 -31.75 10.16
C THR A 326 -3.73 -30.78 9.21
N PRO A 327 -4.84 -30.14 9.63
CA PRO A 327 -5.48 -29.08 8.84
C PRO A 327 -4.51 -27.93 8.47
N LEU A 328 -3.55 -27.62 9.35
CA LEU A 328 -2.52 -26.62 9.08
C LEU A 328 -1.60 -27.03 7.91
N HIS A 329 -1.21 -28.30 7.84
CA HIS A 329 -0.46 -28.85 6.71
C HIS A 329 -1.26 -28.75 5.41
N ALA A 330 -2.56 -29.07 5.44
CA ALA A 330 -3.43 -28.90 4.28
C ALA A 330 -3.52 -27.44 3.82
N SER A 331 -3.67 -26.49 4.74
CA SER A 331 -3.66 -25.05 4.44
C SER A 331 -2.35 -24.58 3.81
N LEU A 332 -1.22 -25.10 4.28
CA LEU A 332 0.10 -24.79 3.73
C LEU A 332 0.29 -25.33 2.31
N LEU A 333 -0.04 -26.60 2.07
CA LEU A 333 -0.08 -27.17 0.73
C LEU A 333 -1.03 -26.40 -0.18
N GLY A 334 -2.17 -25.98 0.38
CA GLY A 334 -3.13 -25.08 -0.25
C GLY A 334 -2.49 -23.79 -0.74
N ALA A 335 -1.72 -23.12 0.12
CA ALA A 335 -1.09 -21.83 -0.19
C ALA A 335 0.01 -21.99 -1.24
N MET A 336 0.86 -23.01 -1.10
CA MET A 336 1.89 -23.34 -2.08
C MET A 336 1.29 -23.67 -3.46
N GLY A 337 0.22 -24.48 -3.48
CA GLY A 337 -0.51 -24.79 -4.71
C GLY A 337 -1.11 -23.53 -5.37
N HIS A 338 -1.58 -22.57 -4.57
CA HIS A 338 -2.10 -21.30 -5.08
C HIS A 338 -1.00 -20.48 -5.78
N VAL A 339 0.19 -20.37 -5.19
CA VAL A 339 1.32 -19.64 -5.81
C VAL A 339 1.80 -20.35 -7.07
N LYS A 340 1.91 -21.68 -7.06
CA LYS A 340 2.24 -22.48 -8.26
C LYS A 340 1.27 -22.23 -9.41
N ARG A 341 -0.03 -22.16 -9.11
CA ARG A 341 -1.07 -21.83 -10.09
C ARG A 341 -0.86 -20.43 -10.68
N GLU A 342 -0.58 -19.42 -9.86
CA GLU A 342 -0.33 -18.05 -10.34
C GLU A 342 0.93 -17.94 -11.21
N ARG A 343 1.93 -18.81 -10.99
CA ARG A 343 3.09 -18.97 -11.89
C ARG A 343 2.81 -19.76 -13.17
N GLY A 344 1.62 -20.36 -13.29
CA GLY A 344 1.23 -21.19 -14.43
C GLY A 344 1.62 -22.67 -14.34
N ASP A 345 2.21 -23.13 -13.23
CA ASP A 345 2.48 -24.54 -12.96
C ASP A 345 1.20 -25.23 -12.44
N LEU A 346 0.29 -25.52 -13.36
CA LEU A 346 -1.02 -26.09 -13.03
C LEU A 346 -0.91 -27.53 -12.51
N ASP A 347 0.06 -28.30 -13.01
CA ASP A 347 0.26 -29.69 -12.61
C ASP A 347 0.85 -29.78 -11.20
N GLY A 348 1.87 -28.96 -10.90
CA GLY A 348 2.42 -28.83 -9.55
C GLY A 348 1.39 -28.29 -8.55
N ALA A 349 0.58 -27.31 -8.97
CA ALA A 349 -0.53 -26.82 -8.17
C ALA A 349 -1.54 -27.93 -7.85
N LEU A 350 -1.98 -28.68 -8.86
CA LEU A 350 -2.95 -29.76 -8.69
C LEU A 350 -2.42 -30.85 -7.74
N ALA A 351 -1.16 -31.25 -7.89
CA ALA A 351 -0.54 -32.27 -7.03
C ALA A 351 -0.50 -31.85 -5.55
N LEU A 352 -0.11 -30.60 -5.27
CA LEU A 352 -0.08 -30.05 -3.91
C LEU A 352 -1.49 -29.96 -3.31
N LEU A 353 -2.45 -29.44 -4.07
CA LEU A 353 -3.83 -29.28 -3.63
C LEU A 353 -4.51 -30.63 -3.36
N GLN A 354 -4.28 -31.63 -4.22
CA GLN A 354 -4.78 -33.00 -4.01
C GLN A 354 -4.18 -33.65 -2.76
N LYS A 355 -2.88 -33.44 -2.50
CA LYS A 355 -2.24 -33.90 -1.26
C LYS A 355 -2.89 -33.26 -0.03
N GLY A 356 -3.13 -31.94 -0.07
CA GLY A 356 -3.86 -31.24 1.00
C GLY A 356 -5.28 -31.77 1.18
N TYR A 357 -5.96 -32.12 0.09
CA TYR A 357 -7.34 -32.61 0.14
C TYR A 357 -7.40 -33.99 0.77
N GLY A 358 -6.45 -34.87 0.45
CA GLY A 358 -6.30 -36.17 1.10
C GLY A 358 -6.12 -36.06 2.62
N ILE A 359 -5.40 -35.05 3.11
CA ILE A 359 -5.26 -34.77 4.55
C ILE A 359 -6.62 -34.39 5.17
N LEU A 360 -7.38 -33.51 4.52
CA LEU A 360 -8.68 -33.07 5.02
C LEU A 360 -9.73 -34.18 4.97
N GLN A 361 -9.62 -35.11 4.05
CA GLN A 361 -10.47 -36.32 4.03
C GLN A 361 -10.25 -37.21 5.27
N LEU A 362 -9.06 -37.19 5.86
CA LEU A 362 -8.76 -37.92 7.10
C LEU A 362 -9.21 -37.17 8.37
N THR A 363 -9.51 -35.88 8.26
CA THR A 363 -9.85 -35.02 9.39
C THR A 363 -11.25 -34.44 9.24
N THR A 364 -11.40 -33.34 8.51
CA THR A 364 -12.70 -32.81 8.08
C THR A 364 -12.55 -31.96 6.81
N VAL A 365 -13.35 -32.28 5.79
CA VAL A 365 -13.47 -31.48 4.56
C VAL A 365 -14.46 -30.33 4.74
N ASN A 366 -15.45 -30.47 5.64
CA ASN A 366 -16.47 -29.47 5.93
C ASN A 366 -15.96 -28.44 6.96
N SER A 367 -14.86 -27.78 6.61
CA SER A 367 -14.18 -26.74 7.37
C SER A 367 -13.89 -25.54 6.47
N GLU A 368 -13.49 -24.41 7.07
CA GLU A 368 -13.06 -23.23 6.31
C GLU A 368 -11.83 -23.56 5.44
N GLU A 369 -10.88 -24.31 5.99
CA GLU A 369 -9.68 -24.78 5.27
C GLU A 369 -10.04 -25.68 4.09
N GLY A 370 -11.01 -26.59 4.28
CA GLY A 370 -11.48 -27.48 3.22
C GLY A 370 -12.21 -26.74 2.11
N ALA A 371 -13.06 -25.78 2.44
CA ALA A 371 -13.76 -24.96 1.46
C ALA A 371 -12.78 -24.11 0.62
N LEU A 372 -11.76 -23.51 1.27
CA LEU A 372 -10.72 -22.76 0.57
C LEU A 372 -9.88 -23.64 -0.37
N LEU A 373 -9.52 -24.85 0.09
CA LEU A 373 -8.75 -25.79 -0.70
C LEU A 373 -9.54 -26.29 -1.93
N LEU A 374 -10.81 -26.63 -1.75
CA LEU A 374 -11.73 -27.02 -2.82
C LEU A 374 -11.92 -25.88 -3.84
N THR A 375 -12.05 -24.64 -3.36
CA THR A 375 -12.10 -23.46 -4.23
C THR A 375 -10.83 -23.35 -5.09
N ARG A 376 -9.66 -23.57 -4.50
CA ARG A 376 -8.38 -23.55 -5.23
C ARG A 376 -8.27 -24.68 -6.26
N LEU A 377 -8.74 -25.90 -5.92
CA LEU A 377 -8.83 -27.02 -6.87
C LEU A 377 -9.75 -26.66 -8.05
N GLY A 378 -10.92 -26.09 -7.77
CA GLY A 378 -11.86 -25.62 -8.78
C GLY A 378 -11.23 -24.61 -9.73
N HIS A 379 -10.46 -23.64 -9.22
CA HIS A 379 -9.75 -22.67 -10.07
C HIS A 379 -8.68 -23.32 -10.96
N VAL A 380 -7.92 -24.30 -10.45
CA VAL A 380 -6.94 -25.03 -11.29
C VAL A 380 -7.66 -25.78 -12.41
N LYS A 381 -8.75 -26.48 -12.11
CA LYS A 381 -9.58 -27.17 -13.12
C LYS A 381 -10.19 -26.22 -14.13
N PHE A 382 -10.65 -25.06 -13.69
CA PHE A 382 -11.16 -24.01 -14.56
C PHE A 382 -10.09 -23.50 -15.55
N GLN A 383 -8.86 -23.28 -15.08
CA GLN A 383 -7.74 -22.89 -15.94
C GLN A 383 -7.32 -24.01 -16.91
N GLN A 384 -7.44 -25.28 -16.51
CA GLN A 384 -7.29 -26.45 -17.38
C GLN A 384 -8.44 -26.64 -18.38
N LYS A 385 -9.48 -25.78 -18.36
CA LYS A 385 -10.71 -25.88 -19.16
C LYS A 385 -11.56 -27.11 -18.86
N ASP A 386 -11.32 -27.79 -17.74
CA ASP A 386 -12.15 -28.85 -17.21
C ASP A 386 -13.30 -28.23 -16.39
N LEU A 387 -14.32 -27.74 -17.11
CA LEU A 387 -15.44 -27.03 -16.51
C LEU A 387 -16.31 -27.93 -15.62
N GLU A 388 -16.36 -29.23 -15.88
CA GLU A 388 -17.14 -30.19 -15.10
C GLU A 388 -16.49 -30.45 -13.73
N ALA A 389 -15.18 -30.72 -13.71
CA ALA A 389 -14.47 -30.87 -12.44
C ALA A 389 -14.41 -29.56 -11.65
N ALA A 390 -14.27 -28.42 -12.32
CA ALA A 390 -14.31 -27.11 -11.67
C ALA A 390 -15.65 -26.87 -10.95
N ASP A 391 -16.75 -27.11 -11.66
CA ASP A 391 -18.12 -27.00 -11.12
C ASP A 391 -18.33 -27.92 -9.91
N GLY A 392 -17.86 -29.17 -9.99
CA GLY A 392 -17.90 -30.13 -8.88
C GLY A 392 -17.20 -29.60 -7.63
N HIS A 393 -15.92 -29.19 -7.76
CA HIS A 393 -15.15 -28.66 -6.64
C HIS A 393 -15.74 -27.37 -6.05
N PHE A 394 -16.26 -26.45 -6.87
CA PHE A 394 -16.90 -25.24 -6.35
C PHE A 394 -18.20 -25.55 -5.59
N ARG A 395 -18.99 -26.54 -6.02
CA ARG A 395 -20.19 -26.96 -5.27
C ARG A 395 -19.85 -27.66 -3.97
N GLU A 396 -18.83 -28.51 -3.95
CA GLU A 396 -18.32 -29.09 -2.71
C GLU A 396 -17.81 -28.00 -1.75
N ALA A 397 -17.11 -26.99 -2.26
CA ALA A 397 -16.69 -25.84 -1.44
C ALA A 397 -17.88 -25.07 -0.86
N LEU A 398 -18.93 -24.87 -1.66
CA LEU A 398 -20.16 -24.20 -1.23
C LEU A 398 -20.88 -25.00 -0.16
N GLU A 399 -20.95 -26.33 -0.30
CA GLU A 399 -21.49 -27.22 0.72
C GLU A 399 -20.67 -27.14 2.02
N ALA A 400 -19.34 -27.20 1.94
CA ALA A 400 -18.46 -27.07 3.10
C ALA A 400 -18.72 -25.74 3.83
N HIS A 401 -18.74 -24.61 3.12
CA HIS A 401 -19.07 -23.30 3.69
C HIS A 401 -20.46 -23.24 4.33
N ASN A 402 -21.46 -23.89 3.73
CA ASN A 402 -22.81 -23.95 4.30
C ASN A 402 -22.86 -24.78 5.59
N VAL A 403 -22.15 -25.91 5.63
CA VAL A 403 -22.06 -26.78 6.81
C VAL A 403 -21.36 -26.07 7.96
N CYS A 404 -20.23 -25.40 7.72
CA CYS A 404 -19.50 -24.66 8.75
C CYS A 404 -19.96 -23.21 8.94
N ARG A 405 -20.97 -22.75 8.20
CA ARG A 405 -21.57 -21.39 8.26
C ARG A 405 -20.55 -20.27 8.05
N SER A 406 -19.63 -20.46 7.10
CA SER A 406 -18.57 -19.51 6.77
C SER A 406 -18.71 -18.90 5.37
N LEU A 407 -19.88 -19.03 4.72
CA LEU A 407 -20.17 -18.37 3.45
C LEU A 407 -20.39 -16.86 3.66
N CYS A 408 -19.31 -16.11 3.86
CA CYS A 408 -19.34 -14.67 4.10
C CYS A 408 -18.09 -13.97 3.58
N GLY A 409 -18.10 -12.64 3.64
CA GLY A 409 -16.93 -11.82 3.32
C GLY A 409 -16.42 -11.99 1.89
N PHE A 410 -15.11 -11.80 1.73
CA PHE A 410 -14.44 -11.87 0.41
C PHE A 410 -14.43 -13.31 -0.15
N ASP A 411 -14.07 -14.29 0.68
CA ASP A 411 -13.89 -15.68 0.22
C ASP A 411 -15.20 -16.30 -0.28
N GLY A 412 -16.30 -16.10 0.46
CA GLY A 412 -17.61 -16.60 0.06
C GLY A 412 -18.13 -15.95 -1.23
N ALA A 413 -17.93 -14.64 -1.39
CA ALA A 413 -18.29 -13.93 -2.61
C ALA A 413 -17.43 -14.38 -3.80
N GLN A 414 -16.13 -14.61 -3.60
CA GLN A 414 -15.22 -15.08 -4.64
C GLN A 414 -15.58 -16.49 -5.13
N LEU A 415 -15.98 -17.38 -4.22
CA LEU A 415 -16.47 -18.72 -4.59
C LEU A 415 -17.71 -18.64 -5.48
N LEU A 416 -18.72 -17.86 -5.07
CA LEU A 416 -19.95 -17.69 -5.85
C LEU A 416 -19.68 -17.02 -7.21
N GLN A 417 -18.79 -16.04 -7.25
CA GLN A 417 -18.35 -15.45 -8.51
C GLN A 417 -17.67 -16.50 -9.42
N SER A 418 -16.84 -17.38 -8.86
CA SER A 418 -16.16 -18.44 -9.60
C SER A 418 -17.14 -19.48 -10.14
N LEU A 419 -18.16 -19.83 -9.36
CA LEU A 419 -19.26 -20.68 -9.81
C LEU A 419 -20.04 -20.02 -10.96
N GLY A 420 -20.30 -18.71 -10.85
CA GLY A 420 -20.93 -17.92 -11.91
C GLY A 420 -20.10 -17.87 -13.19
N HIS A 421 -18.77 -17.79 -13.08
CA HIS A 421 -17.86 -17.87 -14.24
C HIS A 421 -18.00 -19.22 -14.94
N VAL A 422 -17.99 -20.33 -14.20
CA VAL A 422 -18.16 -21.68 -14.77
C VAL A 422 -19.50 -21.84 -15.46
N GLN A 423 -20.59 -21.41 -14.83
CA GLN A 423 -21.93 -21.46 -15.40
C GLN A 423 -22.03 -20.64 -16.70
N ARG A 424 -21.43 -19.44 -16.73
CA ARG A 424 -21.38 -18.60 -17.94
C ARG A 424 -20.64 -19.28 -19.09
N GLU A 425 -19.47 -19.86 -18.83
CA GLU A 425 -18.71 -20.61 -19.86
C GLU A 425 -19.51 -21.82 -20.38
N ARG A 426 -20.35 -22.43 -19.54
CA ARG A 426 -21.30 -23.49 -19.92
C ARG A 426 -22.59 -22.99 -20.57
N LYS A 427 -22.73 -21.68 -20.81
CA LYS A 427 -23.92 -21.02 -21.36
C LYS A 427 -25.17 -21.08 -20.48
N ASP A 428 -25.03 -21.41 -19.20
CA ASP A 428 -26.07 -21.22 -18.19
C ASP A 428 -26.05 -19.78 -17.66
N LEU A 429 -26.57 -18.86 -18.47
CA LEU A 429 -26.57 -17.42 -18.15
C LEU A 429 -27.48 -17.10 -16.95
N THR A 430 -28.53 -17.89 -16.74
CA THR A 430 -29.47 -17.73 -15.61
C THR A 430 -28.83 -18.15 -14.31
N GLY A 431 -28.17 -19.32 -14.28
CA GLY A 431 -27.39 -19.76 -13.13
C GLY A 431 -26.28 -18.77 -12.79
N ALA A 432 -25.53 -18.32 -13.80
CA ALA A 432 -24.47 -17.34 -13.62
C ALA A 432 -24.97 -16.03 -12.99
N LEU A 433 -26.12 -15.52 -13.45
CA LEU A 433 -26.74 -14.32 -12.87
C LEU A 433 -27.09 -14.54 -11.39
N SER A 434 -27.70 -15.68 -11.06
CA SER A 434 -28.07 -16.01 -9.68
C SER A 434 -26.84 -16.09 -8.77
N SER A 435 -25.76 -16.72 -9.23
CA SER A 435 -24.52 -16.80 -8.46
C SER A 435 -23.84 -15.44 -8.28
N TYR A 436 -23.82 -14.58 -9.29
CA TYR A 436 -23.30 -13.20 -9.13
C TYR A 436 -24.16 -12.36 -8.19
N GLN A 437 -25.49 -12.50 -8.23
CA GLN A 437 -26.38 -11.78 -7.31
C GLN A 437 -26.16 -12.20 -5.86
N GLN A 438 -26.01 -13.51 -5.59
CA GLN A 438 -25.67 -13.98 -4.25
C GLN A 438 -24.29 -13.47 -3.79
N ALA A 439 -23.29 -13.44 -4.69
CA ALA A 439 -21.99 -12.85 -4.37
C ALA A 439 -22.13 -11.34 -4.04
N GLN A 440 -22.99 -10.62 -4.77
CA GLN A 440 -23.25 -9.21 -4.55
C GLN A 440 -23.93 -8.98 -3.19
N GLU A 441 -24.90 -9.80 -2.83
CA GLU A 441 -25.56 -9.76 -1.51
C GLU A 441 -24.56 -9.93 -0.36
N ILE A 442 -23.62 -10.87 -0.48
CA ILE A 442 -22.54 -11.05 0.51
C ILE A 442 -21.67 -9.79 0.59
N LEU A 443 -21.18 -9.28 -0.55
CA LEU A 443 -20.33 -8.10 -0.55
C LEU A 443 -21.06 -6.85 -0.02
N CYS A 444 -22.35 -6.69 -0.34
CA CYS A 444 -23.19 -5.63 0.22
C CYS A 444 -23.32 -5.76 1.73
N GLY A 445 -23.65 -6.96 2.23
CA GLY A 445 -23.83 -7.23 3.66
C GLY A 445 -22.54 -7.05 4.48
N CYS A 446 -21.38 -7.15 3.84
CA CYS A 446 -20.07 -6.94 4.47
C CYS A 446 -19.44 -5.56 4.16
N GLU A 447 -20.17 -4.65 3.50
CA GLU A 447 -19.66 -3.34 3.06
C GLU A 447 -18.41 -3.42 2.14
N LEU A 448 -18.27 -4.53 1.42
CA LEU A 448 -17.16 -4.83 0.50
C LEU A 448 -17.50 -4.57 -0.97
N LEU A 449 -18.69 -4.06 -1.30
CA LEU A 449 -19.04 -3.76 -2.70
C LEU A 449 -18.17 -2.64 -3.29
N GLN A 450 -17.76 -1.67 -2.47
CA GLN A 450 -16.85 -0.57 -2.86
C GLN A 450 -15.38 -0.98 -2.70
N SER A 451 -15.04 -2.18 -3.13
CA SER A 451 -13.68 -2.75 -3.08
C SER A 451 -13.25 -3.27 -4.45
N PRO A 452 -11.95 -3.60 -4.65
CA PRO A 452 -11.50 -4.27 -5.88
C PRO A 452 -12.27 -5.56 -6.20
N ALA A 453 -12.71 -6.28 -5.16
CA ALA A 453 -13.51 -7.50 -5.30
C ALA A 453 -14.91 -7.19 -5.87
N GLY A 454 -15.58 -6.18 -5.30
CA GLY A 454 -16.87 -5.73 -5.79
C GLY A 454 -16.80 -5.21 -7.22
N ALA A 455 -15.77 -4.43 -7.55
CA ALA A 455 -15.54 -3.99 -8.92
C ALA A 455 -15.37 -5.16 -9.90
N ALA A 456 -14.63 -6.22 -9.53
CA ALA A 456 -14.47 -7.41 -10.36
C ALA A 456 -15.78 -8.19 -10.54
N LEU A 457 -16.63 -8.24 -9.51
CA LEU A 457 -17.96 -8.84 -9.59
C LEU A 457 -18.88 -8.05 -10.53
N VAL A 458 -18.94 -6.72 -10.37
CA VAL A 458 -19.73 -5.84 -11.24
C VAL A 458 -19.26 -5.96 -12.70
N ALA A 459 -17.94 -6.02 -12.94
CA ALA A 459 -17.42 -6.30 -14.27
C ALA A 459 -17.87 -7.68 -14.80
N SER A 460 -17.89 -8.71 -13.94
CA SER A 460 -18.38 -10.06 -14.29
C SER A 460 -19.86 -10.05 -14.71
N MET A 461 -20.68 -9.23 -14.06
CA MET A 461 -22.08 -8.99 -14.48
C MET A 461 -22.15 -8.22 -15.81
N GLY A 462 -21.25 -7.26 -16.04
CA GLY A 462 -21.13 -6.57 -17.33
C GLY A 462 -20.80 -7.52 -18.50
N HIS A 463 -19.91 -8.50 -18.25
CA HIS A 463 -19.64 -9.57 -19.22
C HIS A 463 -20.89 -10.38 -19.55
N LEU A 464 -21.72 -10.68 -18.55
CA LEU A 464 -22.95 -11.42 -18.73
C LEU A 464 -23.95 -10.66 -19.60
N GLN A 465 -24.14 -9.36 -19.35
CA GLN A 465 -24.97 -8.48 -20.18
C GLN A 465 -24.48 -8.42 -21.63
N ARG A 466 -23.16 -8.33 -21.83
CA ARG A 466 -22.55 -8.34 -23.16
C ARG A 466 -22.85 -9.64 -23.91
N GLU A 467 -22.75 -10.79 -23.24
CA GLU A 467 -23.10 -12.10 -23.84
C GLU A 467 -24.59 -12.24 -24.16
N GLN A 468 -25.45 -11.53 -23.42
CA GLN A 468 -26.89 -11.42 -23.72
C GLN A 468 -27.20 -10.42 -24.84
N GLY A 469 -26.20 -9.71 -25.37
CA GLY A 469 -26.36 -8.70 -26.42
C GLY A 469 -26.72 -7.30 -25.91
N ASN A 470 -26.87 -7.11 -24.59
CA ASN A 470 -27.15 -5.81 -23.98
C ASN A 470 -25.85 -5.02 -23.82
N MET A 471 -25.42 -4.35 -24.90
CA MET A 471 -24.18 -3.57 -24.91
C MET A 471 -24.25 -2.33 -24.01
N GLU A 472 -25.41 -1.68 -23.92
CA GLU A 472 -25.63 -0.51 -23.07
C GLU A 472 -25.49 -0.88 -21.59
N GLY A 473 -26.22 -1.92 -21.14
CA GLY A 473 -26.11 -2.41 -19.76
C GLY A 473 -24.72 -2.94 -19.40
N ALA A 474 -24.01 -3.56 -20.37
CA ALA A 474 -22.62 -3.93 -20.17
C ALA A 474 -21.71 -2.72 -19.96
N MET A 475 -21.91 -1.65 -20.75
CA MET A 475 -21.14 -0.41 -20.62
C MET A 475 -21.37 0.24 -19.25
N GLU A 476 -22.62 0.34 -18.80
CA GLU A 476 -22.98 0.90 -17.49
C GLU A 476 -22.23 0.19 -16.36
N LEU A 477 -22.29 -1.15 -16.33
CA LEU A 477 -21.61 -1.96 -15.31
C LEU A 477 -20.08 -1.85 -15.40
N TYR A 478 -19.51 -1.79 -16.60
CA TYR A 478 -18.06 -1.60 -16.72
C TYR A 478 -17.61 -0.20 -16.26
N LEU A 479 -18.40 0.84 -16.51
CA LEU A 479 -18.10 2.18 -16.02
C LEU A 479 -18.27 2.28 -14.50
N GLU A 480 -19.27 1.64 -13.92
CA GLU A 480 -19.40 1.50 -12.46
C GLU A 480 -18.17 0.80 -11.87
N SER A 481 -17.77 -0.34 -12.44
CA SER A 481 -16.55 -1.06 -12.03
C SER A 481 -15.30 -0.17 -12.14
N ARG A 482 -15.19 0.61 -13.23
CA ARG A 482 -14.09 1.56 -13.42
C ARG A 482 -14.08 2.63 -12.34
N GLN A 483 -15.22 3.22 -12.02
CA GLN A 483 -15.34 4.23 -10.95
C GLN A 483 -14.92 3.66 -9.59
N VAL A 484 -15.33 2.43 -9.27
CA VAL A 484 -14.89 1.78 -8.03
C VAL A 484 -13.38 1.58 -8.03
N LEU A 485 -12.80 1.04 -9.11
CA LEU A 485 -11.34 0.84 -9.22
C LEU A 485 -10.55 2.15 -9.18
N GLU A 486 -11.05 3.22 -9.80
CA GLU A 486 -10.46 4.56 -9.73
C GLU A 486 -10.52 5.10 -8.31
N ALA A 487 -11.68 4.98 -7.66
CA ALA A 487 -11.89 5.43 -6.30
C ALA A 487 -10.92 4.72 -5.37
N VAL A 488 -10.81 3.39 -5.41
CA VAL A 488 -9.93 2.61 -4.52
C VAL A 488 -8.47 2.55 -4.98
N GLY A 489 -8.09 3.30 -6.03
CA GLY A 489 -6.71 3.35 -6.51
C GLY A 489 -6.20 2.04 -7.12
N CYS A 490 -7.09 1.12 -7.55
CA CYS A 490 -6.73 -0.16 -8.15
C CYS A 490 -6.89 -0.19 -9.68
N LEU A 491 -7.24 0.92 -10.33
CA LEU A 491 -7.32 0.96 -11.79
C LEU A 491 -5.96 0.62 -12.45
N GLN A 492 -4.85 1.02 -11.85
CA GLN A 492 -3.48 0.79 -12.39
C GLN A 492 -3.03 -0.69 -12.32
N THR A 493 -3.84 -1.59 -11.78
CA THR A 493 -3.54 -3.03 -11.71
C THR A 493 -3.78 -3.72 -13.06
N ALA A 494 -3.27 -4.96 -13.21
CA ALA A 494 -3.56 -5.79 -14.39
C ALA A 494 -5.08 -6.04 -14.57
N ASN A 495 -5.85 -6.11 -13.48
CA ASN A 495 -7.30 -6.25 -13.51
C ASN A 495 -7.98 -4.99 -14.06
N GLY A 496 -7.54 -3.79 -13.64
CA GLY A 496 -8.05 -2.54 -14.18
C GLY A 496 -7.67 -2.34 -15.65
N ALA A 497 -6.47 -2.74 -16.06
CA ALA A 497 -6.07 -2.76 -17.48
C ALA A 497 -6.98 -3.68 -18.32
N THR A 498 -7.31 -4.86 -17.79
CA THR A 498 -8.24 -5.81 -18.44
C THR A 498 -9.66 -5.27 -18.52
N LEU A 499 -10.14 -4.57 -17.48
CA LEU A 499 -11.43 -3.87 -17.51
C LEU A 499 -11.49 -2.86 -18.65
N LEU A 500 -10.43 -2.05 -18.84
CA LEU A 500 -10.37 -1.10 -19.96
C LEU A 500 -10.40 -1.79 -21.32
N VAL A 501 -9.74 -2.94 -21.47
CA VAL A 501 -9.86 -3.75 -22.70
C VAL A 501 -11.32 -4.17 -22.93
N ASN A 502 -12.04 -4.54 -21.88
CA ASN A 502 -13.47 -4.89 -22.00
C ASN A 502 -14.35 -3.70 -22.36
N ILE A 503 -14.09 -2.51 -21.80
CA ILE A 503 -14.77 -1.27 -22.20
C ILE A 503 -14.52 -0.99 -23.68
N GLY A 504 -13.27 -1.08 -24.15
CA GLY A 504 -12.92 -0.91 -25.56
C GLY A 504 -13.63 -1.91 -26.48
N HIS A 505 -13.80 -3.16 -26.04
CA HIS A 505 -14.60 -4.14 -26.79
C HIS A 505 -16.06 -3.74 -26.95
N VAL A 506 -16.68 -3.20 -25.90
CA VAL A 506 -18.08 -2.74 -25.96
C VAL A 506 -18.19 -1.49 -26.84
N GLN A 507 -17.29 -0.51 -26.70
CA GLN A 507 -17.24 0.67 -27.57
C GLN A 507 -17.16 0.30 -29.04
N ARG A 508 -16.29 -0.66 -29.39
CA ARG A 508 -16.19 -1.17 -30.77
C ARG A 508 -17.48 -1.84 -31.24
N SER A 509 -18.12 -2.65 -30.39
CA SER A 509 -19.41 -3.30 -30.72
C SER A 509 -20.56 -2.30 -30.86
N MET A 510 -20.49 -1.16 -30.16
CA MET A 510 -21.43 -0.05 -30.30
C MET A 510 -21.14 0.86 -31.52
N GLY A 511 -20.09 0.55 -32.30
CA GLY A 511 -19.75 1.29 -33.52
C GLY A 511 -18.84 2.50 -33.31
N ASP A 512 -18.16 2.60 -32.17
CA ASP A 512 -17.20 3.67 -31.87
C ASP A 512 -15.75 3.12 -31.78
N PRO A 513 -15.09 2.88 -32.93
CA PRO A 513 -13.72 2.35 -32.97
C PRO A 513 -12.67 3.36 -32.49
N ASP A 514 -12.93 4.67 -32.59
CA ASP A 514 -12.01 5.72 -32.15
C ASP A 514 -11.94 5.78 -30.63
N ALA A 515 -13.09 5.74 -29.95
CA ALA A 515 -13.14 5.60 -28.50
C ALA A 515 -12.49 4.29 -28.04
N ALA A 516 -12.77 3.18 -28.73
CA ALA A 516 -12.16 1.89 -28.42
C ALA A 516 -10.62 1.95 -28.51
N LEU A 517 -10.07 2.57 -29.56
CA LEU A 517 -8.63 2.73 -29.73
C LEU A 517 -8.01 3.60 -28.62
N ALA A 518 -8.69 4.67 -28.21
CA ALA A 518 -8.24 5.52 -27.10
C ALA A 518 -8.18 4.70 -25.80
N THR A 519 -9.25 3.95 -25.49
CA THR A 519 -9.32 3.10 -24.29
C THR A 519 -8.28 1.98 -24.31
N TYR A 520 -8.00 1.36 -25.46
CA TYR A 520 -6.92 0.36 -25.56
C TYR A 520 -5.54 0.98 -25.34
N LYS A 521 -5.30 2.21 -25.82
CA LYS A 521 -4.04 2.91 -25.54
C LYS A 521 -3.88 3.25 -24.06
N GLU A 522 -4.97 3.59 -23.37
CA GLU A 522 -5.02 3.74 -21.91
C GLU A 522 -4.66 2.42 -21.23
N ALA A 523 -5.33 1.32 -21.58
CA ALA A 523 -5.06 -0.03 -21.05
C ALA A 523 -3.58 -0.44 -21.23
N ARG A 524 -2.97 -0.15 -22.39
CA ARG A 524 -1.53 -0.36 -22.62
C ARG A 524 -0.66 0.37 -21.60
N GLY A 525 -1.00 1.61 -21.25
CA GLY A 525 -0.29 2.35 -20.21
C GLY A 525 -0.32 1.59 -18.89
N LEU A 526 -1.50 1.12 -18.48
CA LEU A 526 -1.70 0.38 -17.23
C LEU A 526 -0.99 -0.98 -17.23
N PHE A 527 -1.03 -1.71 -18.34
CA PHE A 527 -0.28 -2.97 -18.49
C PHE A 527 1.23 -2.76 -18.35
N LYS A 528 1.77 -1.63 -18.82
CA LYS A 528 3.19 -1.29 -18.64
C LYS A 528 3.51 -0.94 -17.19
N VAL A 529 2.68 -0.11 -16.55
CA VAL A 529 2.86 0.28 -15.14
C VAL A 529 2.80 -0.93 -14.21
N SER A 530 1.87 -1.85 -14.45
CA SER A 530 1.74 -3.09 -13.68
C SER A 530 2.74 -4.19 -14.07
N GLY A 531 3.61 -3.96 -15.06
CA GLY A 531 4.55 -4.98 -15.57
C GLY A 531 3.88 -6.16 -16.28
N SER A 532 2.58 -6.09 -16.56
CA SER A 532 1.80 -7.19 -17.15
C SER A 532 1.64 -7.08 -18.68
N TRP A 533 2.41 -6.21 -19.33
CA TRP A 533 2.38 -6.01 -20.79
C TRP A 533 2.77 -7.24 -21.62
N GLU A 534 3.63 -8.11 -21.09
CA GLU A 534 4.05 -9.35 -21.78
C GLU A 534 3.16 -10.56 -21.47
N THR A 535 2.14 -10.38 -20.62
CA THR A 535 1.15 -11.43 -20.37
C THR A 535 0.24 -11.63 -21.60
N PRO A 536 -0.49 -12.76 -21.69
CA PRO A 536 -1.48 -12.97 -22.75
C PRO A 536 -2.50 -11.82 -22.87
N ALA A 537 -2.90 -11.20 -21.75
CA ALA A 537 -3.80 -10.05 -21.74
C ALA A 537 -3.17 -8.80 -22.39
N GLY A 538 -1.89 -8.52 -22.07
CA GLY A 538 -1.13 -7.45 -22.70
C GLY A 538 -0.89 -7.69 -24.20
N ALA A 539 -0.62 -8.94 -24.60
CA ALA A 539 -0.50 -9.34 -26.00
C ALA A 539 -1.81 -9.16 -26.79
N GLU A 540 -2.95 -9.47 -26.18
CA GLU A 540 -4.26 -9.21 -26.80
C GLU A 540 -4.49 -7.70 -26.96
N CYS A 541 -4.19 -6.90 -25.94
CA CYS A 541 -4.26 -5.44 -26.04
C CYS A 541 -3.40 -4.90 -27.19
N ARG A 542 -2.16 -5.41 -27.36
CA ARG A 542 -1.31 -5.08 -28.53
C ARG A 542 -1.99 -5.35 -29.86
N ARG A 543 -2.57 -6.55 -29.99
CA ARG A 543 -3.25 -6.98 -31.22
C ARG A 543 -4.41 -6.05 -31.55
N LEU A 544 -5.23 -5.71 -30.55
CA LEU A 544 -6.40 -4.83 -30.70
C LEU A 544 -6.01 -3.40 -31.11
N ILE A 545 -4.95 -2.83 -30.53
CA ILE A 545 -4.41 -1.53 -30.94
C ILE A 545 -3.94 -1.59 -32.39
N GLY A 546 -3.20 -2.64 -32.76
CA GLY A 546 -2.70 -2.83 -34.13
C GLY A 546 -3.81 -2.91 -35.17
N MET A 547 -4.92 -3.60 -34.85
CA MET A 547 -6.08 -3.72 -35.74
C MET A 547 -6.81 -2.40 -36.00
N LEU A 548 -6.87 -1.50 -35.02
CA LEU A 548 -7.61 -0.23 -35.12
C LEU A 548 -6.71 0.96 -35.51
N SER A 549 -5.38 0.77 -35.53
CA SER A 549 -4.43 1.80 -35.96
C SER A 549 -4.00 1.65 -37.42
N ALA A 550 -4.41 0.56 -38.08
CA ALA A 550 -4.17 0.25 -39.48
C ALA A 550 -5.39 0.64 -40.31
#